data_AF-A0A1A8GX02-F1
#
_entry.id   AF-A0A1A8GX02-F1
#
_cell.length_a   1.000
_cell.length_b   1.000
_cell.length_c   1.000
_cell.angle_alpha   90.00
_cell.angle_beta   90.00
_cell.angle_gamma   90.00
#
_symmetry.space_group_name_H-M   'P 1'
#
loop_
_entity.id
_entity.type
_entity.pdbx_description
1 polymer ?
#
loop_
_entity_poly.entity_id
_entity_poly.type
_entity_poly.pdbx_seq_one_letter_code
_entity_poly.pdbx_strand_id
1 'polypeptide(L)' 'LCKQALEDLEKSSGHTHPDVATMLNILALVYRDQNKYKEAANLLNDALTIREKTLGLDHPAVAATLNNLT' A
#
# COMPACT_ATOMS: atom_id res chain seq x y z
N LEU A 1 15.49 0.49 -0.82
CA LEU A 1 15.13 -0.91 -1.09
C LEU A 1 13.65 -1.06 -1.41
N CYS A 2 12.71 -0.76 -0.50
CA CYS A 2 11.26 -0.89 -0.79
C CYS A 2 10.76 -0.06 -2.00
N LYS A 3 11.31 1.15 -2.24
CA LYS A 3 10.94 1.96 -3.42
C LYS A 3 11.36 1.35 -4.74
N GLN A 4 12.60 0.85 -4.83
CA GLN A 4 13.10 0.20 -6.05
C GLN A 4 12.29 -1.05 -6.37
N ALA A 5 12.02 -1.88 -5.35
CA ALA A 5 11.20 -3.08 -5.51
C ALA A 5 9.76 -2.75 -5.94
N LEU A 6 9.20 -1.63 -5.48
CA LEU A 6 7.89 -1.15 -5.92
C LEU A 6 7.91 -0.76 -7.40
N GLU A 7 8.89 0.01 -7.85
CA GLU A 7 9.00 0.43 -9.26
C GLU A 7 9.16 -0.77 -10.21
N ASP A 8 9.95 -1.77 -9.83
CA ASP A 8 10.16 -2.97 -10.65
C ASP A 8 8.89 -3.85 -10.70
N LEU A 9 8.15 -3.92 -9.59
CA LEU A 9 6.88 -4.61 -9.51
C LEU A 9 5.79 -3.92 -10.32
N GLU A 10 5.70 -2.59 -10.24
CA GLU A 10 4.75 -1.80 -11.04
C GLU A 10 5.00 -1.95 -12.54
N LYS A 11 6.27 -2.00 -12.96
CA LYS A 11 6.63 -2.23 -14.38
C LYS A 11 6.27 -3.63 -14.87
N SER A 12 6.43 -4.64 -14.02
CA SER A 12 6.27 -6.05 -14.41
C SER A 12 4.82 -6.54 -14.30
N SER A 13 4.10 -6.15 -13.24
CA SER A 13 2.77 -6.67 -12.91
C SER A 13 1.66 -5.61 -13.00
N GLY A 14 2.02 -4.33 -13.19
CA GLY A 14 1.09 -3.21 -13.23
C GLY A 14 0.70 -2.70 -11.84
N HIS A 15 0.38 -1.40 -11.77
CA HIS A 15 0.09 -0.69 -10.52
C HIS A 15 -1.13 -1.24 -9.75
N THR A 16 -2.05 -1.96 -10.41
CA THR A 16 -3.23 -2.52 -9.73
C THR A 16 -3.00 -3.92 -9.14
N HIS A 17 -1.78 -4.44 -9.17
CA HIS A 17 -1.51 -5.79 -8.65
C HIS A 17 -1.59 -5.81 -7.10
N PRO A 18 -2.19 -6.83 -6.46
CA PRO A 18 -2.27 -6.92 -4.99
C PRO A 18 -0.91 -6.82 -4.28
N ASP A 19 0.17 -7.28 -4.91
CA ASP A 19 1.53 -7.17 -4.35
C ASP A 19 2.03 -5.71 -4.30
N VAL A 20 1.59 -4.86 -5.23
CA VAL A 20 1.88 -3.42 -5.20
C VAL A 20 1.26 -2.81 -3.95
N ALA A 21 0.02 -3.15 -3.62
CA ALA A 21 -0.63 -2.70 -2.39
C ALA A 21 0.11 -3.15 -1.12
N THR A 22 0.65 -4.37 -1.11
CA THR A 22 1.46 -4.87 0.01
C THR A 22 2.75 -4.08 0.16
N MET A 23 3.43 -3.78 -0.94
CA MET A 23 4.66 -2.98 -0.93
C MET A 23 4.41 -1.53 -0.52
N LEU A 24 3.32 -0.91 -0.98
CA LEU A 24 2.89 0.42 -0.56
C LEU A 24 2.62 0.47 0.95
N ASN A 25 1.92 -0.53 1.50
CA ASN A 25 1.69 -0.64 2.94
C ASN A 25 3.01 -0.75 3.73
N ILE A 26 3.96 -1.57 3.27
CA ILE A 26 5.28 -1.69 3.92
C ILE A 26 6.02 -0.34 3.90
N LEU A 27 6.02 0.37 2.76
CA LEU A 27 6.68 1.67 2.65
C LEU A 27 6.03 2.72 3.55
N ALA A 28 4.70 2.68 3.70
CA ALA A 28 3.98 3.54 4.61
C ALA A 28 4.41 3.35 6.07
N LEU A 29 4.58 2.10 6.52
CA LEU A 29 5.07 1.80 7.87
C LEU A 29 6.48 2.36 8.09
N VAL A 30 7.36 2.20 7.10
CA VAL A 30 8.73 2.79 7.15
C VAL A 30 8.69 4.31 7.24
N TYR A 31 7.74 4.97 6.56
CA TYR A 31 7.58 6.42 6.64
C TYR A 31 6.97 6.88 7.96
N ARG A 32 6.06 6.11 8.54
CA ARG A 32 5.51 6.39 9.87
C ARG A 32 6.63 6.37 10.93
N ASP A 33 7.53 5.39 10.86
CA ASP A 33 8.69 5.31 11.76
C ASP A 33 9.66 6.49 11.59
N GLN A 34 9.63 7.16 10.43
CA GLN A 34 10.40 8.39 10.15
C GLN A 34 9.63 9.68 10.46
N ASN A 35 8.46 9.59 11.11
CA ASN A 35 7.55 10.71 11.36
C ASN A 35 7.00 11.41 10.08
N LYS A 36 7.04 10.71 8.94
CA LYS A 36 6.50 11.19 7.65
C LYS A 36 5.06 10.72 7.47
N TYR A 37 4.19 11.18 8.37
CA TYR A 37 2.81 10.70 8.48
C TYR A 37 1.98 10.99 7.23
N LYS A 38 2.20 12.15 6.59
CA LYS A 38 1.45 12.53 5.38
C LYS A 38 1.80 11.62 4.20
N GLU A 39 3.08 11.34 4.00
CA GLU A 39 3.53 10.43 2.96
C GLU A 39 3.07 8.99 3.23
N ALA A 40 3.07 8.56 4.49
CA ALA A 40 2.53 7.25 4.87
C ALA A 40 1.03 7.13 4.55
N ALA A 41 0.23 8.15 4.89
CA ALA A 41 -1.20 8.17 4.60
C ALA A 41 -1.50 8.10 3.10
N ASN A 42 -0.75 8.83 2.28
CA ASN A 42 -0.90 8.77 0.82
C ASN A 42 -0.67 7.33 0.29
N LEU A 43 0.42 6.69 0.72
CA LEU A 43 0.74 5.32 0.30
C LEU A 43 -0.32 4.30 0.76
N LEU A 44 -0.89 4.48 1.95
CA LEU A 44 -1.97 3.61 2.44
C LEU A 44 -3.27 3.82 1.67
N ASN A 45 -3.59 5.04 1.25
CA ASN A 45 -4.76 5.30 0.39
C ASN A 45 -4.61 4.65 -0.99
N ASP A 46 -3.41 4.69 -1.57
CA ASP A 46 -3.13 4.00 -2.83
C ASP A 46 -3.27 2.48 -2.67
N ALA A 47 -2.70 1.92 -1.59
CA ALA A 47 -2.83 0.50 -1.25
C ALA A 47 -4.29 0.08 -1.01
N LEU A 48 -5.08 0.94 -0.35
CA LEU A 48 -6.49 0.73 -0.09
C LEU A 48 -7.26 0.63 -1.41
N THR A 49 -7.08 1.62 -2.30
CA THR A 49 -7.74 1.66 -3.62
C THR A 49 -7.48 0.39 -4.42
N ILE A 50 -6.23 -0.10 -4.43
CA ILE A 50 -5.87 -1.34 -5.13
C ILE A 50 -6.58 -2.54 -4.50
N ARG A 51 -6.55 -2.67 -3.17
CA ARG A 51 -7.16 -3.81 -2.45
C ARG A 51 -8.68 -3.82 -2.58
N GLU A 52 -9.34 -2.68 -2.50
CA GLU A 52 -10.79 -2.57 -2.72
C GLU A 52 -11.17 -3.02 -4.12
N LYS A 53 -10.43 -2.56 -5.15
CA LYS A 53 -10.70 -2.93 -6.55
C LYS A 53 -10.43 -4.40 -6.86
N THR A 54 -9.41 -4.99 -6.23
CA THR A 54 -8.95 -6.36 -6.57
C THR A 54 -9.53 -7.45 -5.68
N LEU A 55 -9.80 -7.15 -4.41
CA LEU A 55 -10.21 -8.14 -3.40
C LEU A 55 -11.63 -7.91 -2.90
N GLY A 56 -12.21 -6.73 -3.13
CA GLY A 56 -13.50 -6.32 -2.58
C GLY A 56 -13.40 -5.72 -1.18
N LEU A 57 -14.43 -4.97 -0.79
CA LEU A 57 -14.47 -4.16 0.43
C LEU A 57 -14.40 -4.99 1.73
N ASP A 58 -14.94 -6.21 1.71
CA ASP A 58 -15.00 -7.09 2.89
C ASP A 58 -13.72 -7.90 3.13
N HIS A 59 -12.72 -7.76 2.25
CA HIS A 59 -11.50 -8.56 2.36
C HIS A 59 -10.66 -8.13 3.57
N PRO A 60 -10.08 -9.07 4.36
CA PRO A 60 -9.28 -8.74 5.54
C PRO A 60 -8.11 -7.78 5.28
N ALA A 61 -7.53 -7.82 4.07
CA ALA A 61 -6.47 -6.91 3.67
C ALA A 61 -6.93 -5.44 3.54
N VAL A 62 -8.20 -5.19 3.18
CA VAL A 62 -8.80 -3.83 3.18
C VAL A 62 -8.92 -3.33 4.61
N ALA A 63 -9.49 -4.15 5.51
CA ALA A 63 -9.60 -3.83 6.93
C ALA A 63 -8.23 -3.56 7.58
N ALA A 64 -7.21 -4.35 7.23
CA ALA A 64 -5.85 -4.13 7.70
C ALA A 64 -5.26 -2.79 7.24
N THR A 65 -5.51 -2.37 5.98
CA THR A 65 -5.07 -1.04 5.50
C THR A 65 -5.78 0.09 6.24
N LEU A 66 -7.09 -0.04 6.47
CA LEU A 66 -7.88 0.95 7.20
C LEU A 66 -7.41 1.12 8.64
N ASN A 67 -7.06 0.01 9.31
CA ASN A 67 -6.45 0.04 10.64
C ASN A 67 -5.08 0.75 10.67
N ASN A 68 -4.35 0.77 9.56
CA ASN A 68 -3.07 1.47 9.46
C ASN A 68 -3.22 2.97 9.15
N LEU A 69 -4.40 3.40 8.67
CA LEU A 69 -4.77 4.80 8.41
C LEU A 69 -5.30 5.52 9.65
N THR A 70 -5.72 4.77 10.67
CA THR A 70 -6.23 5.28 11.95
C THR A 70 -5.10 5.50 12.95
#